data_AF-A0A1E5P2L1-F1
#
_entry.id   AF-A0A1E5P2L1-F1
#
_cell.length_a   1.000
_cell.length_b   1.000
_cell.length_c   1.000
_cell.angle_alpha   90.00
_cell.angle_beta   90.00
_cell.angle_gamma   90.00
#
_symmetry.space_group_name_H-M   'P 1'
#
loop_
_entity.id
_entity.type
_entity.pdbx_description
1 polymer ?
#
loop_
_entity_poly.entity_id
_entity_poly.type
_entity_poly.pdbx_seq_one_letter_code
_entity_poly.pdbx_strand_id
1 'polypeptide(L)'
;MHREMIAAVNDILAELGDPQHVRVEGWPTVPAPEDSEYPVPPPFDVPIGVLVTTEDIRGAKSPESFAQIRDWESKFTDPARLRGMSLGRLGALVEYTIHNTMHLRWSAEMPGYRPDKDYFNVDPRWDDAGYDWMADFYSSHVNPIFWKLHGWVDARIDDWMAANELTGAVPWSFDPPWSGPAGHHGHDPHHPVARLAVRAQPGSAEADYLDSRLRALEATVEHVKRAGVHEPAPFFISRDVRLT
;
A
#
# COMPACT_ATOMS: atom_id res chain seq x y z
N MET A 1 -7.57 3.26 4.74
CA MET A 1 -6.55 3.51 3.69
C MET A 1 -6.52 2.43 2.60
N HIS A 2 -5.85 1.26 2.71
CA HIS A 2 -5.77 0.30 1.57
C HIS A 2 -7.15 -0.19 1.07
N ARG A 3 -8.10 -0.47 1.97
CA ARG A 3 -9.50 -0.78 1.62
C ARG A 3 -10.17 0.34 0.81
N GLU A 4 -9.87 1.60 1.14
CA GLU A 4 -10.37 2.76 0.38
C GLU A 4 -9.69 2.89 -0.99
N MET A 5 -8.39 2.60 -1.10
CA MET A 5 -7.70 2.53 -2.40
C MET A 5 -8.32 1.47 -3.30
N ILE A 6 -8.59 0.27 -2.76
CA ILE A 6 -9.25 -0.83 -3.48
C ILE A 6 -10.66 -0.41 -3.93
N ALA A 7 -11.44 0.20 -3.04
CA ALA A 7 -12.77 0.69 -3.39
C ALA A 7 -12.71 1.72 -4.53
N ALA A 8 -11.79 2.69 -4.43
CA ALA A 8 -11.59 3.69 -5.47
C ALA A 8 -11.22 3.05 -6.81
N VAL A 9 -10.29 2.09 -6.85
CA VAL A 9 -9.91 1.38 -8.08
C VAL A 9 -11.07 0.55 -8.63
N ASN A 10 -11.85 -0.11 -7.78
CA ASN A 10 -13.04 -0.85 -8.21
C ASN A 10 -14.06 0.05 -8.90
N ASP A 11 -14.24 1.28 -8.40
CA ASP A 11 -15.12 2.25 -9.06
C ASP A 11 -14.58 2.61 -10.46
N ILE A 12 -13.26 2.78 -10.61
CA ILE A 12 -12.61 3.03 -11.92
C ILE A 12 -12.85 1.84 -12.87
N LEU A 13 -12.63 0.61 -12.39
CA LEU A 13 -12.81 -0.60 -13.18
C LEU A 13 -14.27 -0.77 -13.64
N ALA A 14 -15.23 -0.44 -12.77
CA ALA A 14 -16.64 -0.43 -13.11
C ALA A 14 -16.97 0.63 -14.17
N GLU A 15 -16.39 1.83 -14.10
CA GLU A 15 -16.54 2.87 -15.13
C GLU A 15 -15.96 2.45 -16.49
N LEU A 16 -14.82 1.74 -16.48
CA LEU A 16 -14.20 1.21 -17.70
C LEU A 16 -15.03 0.08 -18.34
N GLY A 17 -15.77 -0.69 -17.53
CA GLY A 17 -16.63 -1.76 -18.00
C GLY A 17 -15.87 -2.91 -18.67
N ASP A 18 -14.60 -3.11 -18.32
CA ASP A 18 -13.78 -4.20 -18.86
C ASP A 18 -14.17 -5.54 -18.20
N PRO A 19 -14.74 -6.51 -18.95
CA PRO A 19 -15.14 -7.79 -18.39
C PRO A 19 -13.95 -8.64 -17.90
N GLN A 20 -12.72 -8.34 -18.31
CA GLN A 20 -11.51 -9.03 -17.84
C GLN A 20 -11.00 -8.50 -16.50
N HIS A 21 -11.38 -7.27 -16.14
CA HIS A 21 -10.92 -6.59 -14.92
C HIS A 21 -12.12 -5.95 -14.20
N VAL A 22 -13.04 -6.78 -13.72
CA VAL A 22 -14.29 -6.30 -13.09
C VAL A 22 -14.04 -5.58 -11.76
N ARG A 23 -13.04 -6.05 -10.99
CA ARG A 23 -12.63 -5.50 -9.71
C ARG A 23 -11.22 -5.98 -9.35
N VAL A 24 -10.62 -5.36 -8.35
CA VAL A 24 -9.42 -5.87 -7.68
C VAL A 24 -9.75 -7.22 -7.04
N GLU A 25 -8.97 -8.23 -7.40
CA GLU A 25 -9.05 -9.56 -6.83
C GLU A 25 -7.71 -9.92 -6.20
N GLY A 26 -7.71 -10.02 -4.87
CA GLY A 26 -6.56 -10.45 -4.10
C GLY A 26 -6.22 -11.92 -4.32
N TRP A 27 -5.02 -12.30 -3.92
CA TRP A 27 -4.68 -13.72 -3.85
C TRP A 27 -5.56 -14.45 -2.82
N PRO A 28 -6.11 -15.64 -3.14
CA PRO A 28 -6.77 -16.47 -2.13
C PRO A 28 -5.75 -17.08 -1.15
N THR A 29 -4.55 -17.36 -1.64
CA THR A 29 -3.39 -17.76 -0.85
C THR A 29 -2.14 -17.14 -1.47
N VAL A 30 -1.15 -16.79 -0.64
CA VAL A 30 0.10 -16.19 -1.13
C VAL A 30 0.80 -17.18 -2.08
N PRO A 31 1.14 -16.77 -3.32
CA PRO A 31 1.69 -17.68 -4.32
C PRO A 31 3.00 -18.33 -3.88
N ALA A 32 3.14 -19.61 -4.23
CA ALA A 32 4.34 -20.38 -3.94
C ALA A 32 5.51 -19.95 -4.85
N PRO A 33 6.78 -20.17 -4.46
CA PRO A 33 7.94 -19.86 -5.30
C PRO A 33 7.89 -20.50 -6.70
N GLU A 34 7.25 -21.66 -6.82
CA GLU A 34 7.05 -22.43 -8.04
C GLU A 34 5.86 -21.97 -8.90
N ASP A 35 5.08 -20.98 -8.44
CA ASP A 35 3.95 -20.42 -9.17
C ASP A 35 4.46 -19.67 -10.41
N SER A 36 4.04 -20.13 -11.59
CA SER A 36 4.46 -19.55 -12.88
C SER A 36 3.62 -18.34 -13.30
N GLU A 37 2.47 -18.11 -12.68
CA GLU A 37 1.64 -16.92 -12.92
C GLU A 37 2.20 -15.72 -12.15
N TYR A 38 2.72 -15.96 -10.93
CA TYR A 38 3.29 -14.94 -10.06
C TYR A 38 4.75 -15.22 -9.67
N PRO A 39 5.67 -15.32 -10.65
CA PRO A 39 7.05 -15.68 -10.38
C PRO A 39 7.74 -14.64 -9.48
N VAL A 40 8.54 -15.12 -8.53
CA VAL A 40 9.37 -14.26 -7.68
C VAL A 40 10.58 -13.77 -8.49
N PRO A 41 10.78 -12.46 -8.69
CA PRO A 41 11.94 -11.96 -9.42
C PRO A 41 13.25 -12.32 -8.71
N PRO A 42 14.37 -12.50 -9.42
CA PRO A 42 15.66 -12.80 -8.80
C PRO A 42 16.10 -11.68 -7.83
N PRO A 43 16.94 -12.00 -6.82
CA PRO A 43 17.52 -10.98 -5.95
C PRO A 43 18.50 -10.09 -6.73
N PHE A 44 18.58 -8.83 -6.31
CA PHE A 44 19.44 -7.81 -6.89
C PHE A 44 20.05 -6.93 -5.79
N ASP A 45 21.10 -6.19 -6.15
CA ASP A 45 21.74 -5.23 -5.25
C ASP A 45 21.06 -3.86 -5.40
N VAL A 46 20.81 -3.20 -4.28
CA VAL A 46 20.25 -1.83 -4.26
C VAL A 46 21.33 -0.83 -3.84
N PRO A 47 21.32 0.40 -4.40
CA PRO A 47 22.28 1.42 -4.04
C PRO A 47 22.10 1.90 -2.60
N ILE A 48 23.15 2.46 -2.01
CA ILE A 48 23.06 3.11 -0.69
C ILE A 48 22.18 4.36 -0.80
N GLY A 49 21.35 4.61 0.23
CA GLY A 49 20.51 5.82 0.31
C GLY A 49 19.10 5.66 -0.26
N VAL A 50 18.66 4.41 -0.44
CA VAL A 50 17.26 4.03 -0.68
C VAL A 50 16.69 3.38 0.58
N LEU A 51 15.36 3.30 0.67
CA LEU A 51 14.63 2.84 1.86
C LEU A 51 14.95 1.40 2.30
N VAL A 52 15.36 0.55 1.37
CA VAL A 52 15.60 -0.89 1.58
C VAL A 52 17.07 -1.23 1.33
N THR A 53 17.57 -2.28 1.97
CA THR A 53 18.94 -2.76 1.74
C THR A 53 18.99 -3.97 0.82
N THR A 54 20.16 -4.24 0.26
CA THR A 54 20.43 -5.46 -0.51
C THR A 54 20.12 -6.72 0.30
N GLU A 55 20.39 -6.69 1.61
CA GLU A 55 20.11 -7.81 2.50
C GLU A 55 18.61 -8.01 2.71
N ASP A 56 17.81 -6.93 2.76
CA ASP A 56 16.35 -7.06 2.87
C ASP A 56 15.75 -7.69 1.61
N ILE A 57 16.23 -7.30 0.42
CA ILE A 57 15.80 -7.91 -0.86
C ILE A 57 16.18 -9.40 -0.91
N ARG A 58 17.43 -9.74 -0.58
CA ARG A 58 17.90 -11.13 -0.57
C ARG A 58 17.14 -11.98 0.46
N GLY A 59 16.92 -11.43 1.64
CA GLY A 59 16.17 -12.08 2.73
C GLY A 59 14.73 -12.38 2.33
N ALA A 60 13.98 -11.40 1.82
CA ALA A 60 12.57 -11.56 1.45
C ALA A 60 12.33 -12.60 0.32
N LYS A 61 13.34 -12.80 -0.52
CA LYS A 61 13.30 -13.76 -1.63
C LYS A 61 13.76 -15.17 -1.23
N SER A 62 14.25 -15.37 0.00
CA SER A 62 14.76 -16.67 0.43
C SER A 62 13.64 -17.71 0.67
N PRO A 63 13.96 -19.01 0.66
CA PRO A 63 13.03 -20.07 1.07
C PRO A 63 12.55 -19.92 2.51
N GLU A 64 13.42 -19.49 3.43
CA GLU A 64 13.10 -19.30 4.85
C GLU A 64 12.07 -18.18 5.04
N SER A 65 12.22 -17.08 4.29
CA SER A 65 11.23 -15.99 4.31
C SER A 65 9.88 -16.47 3.77
N PHE A 66 9.85 -17.33 2.76
CA PHE A 66 8.59 -17.92 2.30
C PHE A 66 7.94 -18.83 3.33
N ALA A 67 8.71 -19.65 4.05
CA ALA A 67 8.18 -20.43 5.17
C ALA A 67 7.56 -19.52 6.24
N GLN A 68 8.18 -18.38 6.53
CA GLN A 68 7.65 -17.39 7.45
C GLN A 68 6.36 -16.72 6.95
N ILE A 69 6.27 -16.42 5.65
CA ILE A 69 5.04 -15.96 4.99
C ILE A 69 3.91 -16.96 5.21
N ARG A 70 4.17 -18.26 5.03
CA ARG A 70 3.16 -19.32 5.24
C ARG A 70 2.71 -19.40 6.69
N ASP A 71 3.65 -19.28 7.63
CA ASP A 71 3.33 -19.24 9.05
C ASP A 71 2.46 -18.04 9.42
N TRP A 72 2.73 -16.86 8.86
CA TRP A 72 1.90 -15.67 9.07
C TRP A 72 0.54 -15.79 8.41
N GLU A 73 0.48 -16.25 7.16
CA GLU A 73 -0.77 -16.49 6.43
C GLU A 73 -1.69 -17.40 7.25
N SER A 74 -1.18 -18.55 7.73
CA SER A 74 -1.97 -19.48 8.53
C SER A 74 -2.54 -18.84 9.81
N LYS A 75 -1.77 -17.94 10.46
CA LYS A 75 -2.21 -17.23 11.67
C LYS A 75 -3.28 -16.19 11.37
N PHE A 76 -3.14 -15.47 10.26
CA PHE A 76 -4.05 -14.38 9.89
C PHE A 76 -5.32 -14.87 9.17
N THR A 77 -5.39 -16.15 8.81
CA THR A 77 -6.61 -16.80 8.29
C THR A 77 -7.27 -17.75 9.30
N ASP A 78 -6.66 -18.00 10.46
CA ASP A 78 -7.20 -18.92 11.48
C ASP A 78 -8.24 -18.19 12.38
N PRO A 79 -9.54 -18.58 12.34
CA PRO A 79 -10.57 -17.94 13.17
C PRO A 79 -10.28 -18.02 14.67
N ALA A 80 -9.61 -19.07 15.14
CA ALA A 80 -9.28 -19.21 16.56
C ALA A 80 -8.23 -18.18 17.02
N ARG A 81 -7.34 -17.76 16.11
CA ARG A 81 -6.33 -16.72 16.37
C ARG A 81 -6.91 -15.32 16.25
N LEU A 82 -7.85 -15.12 15.32
CA LEU A 82 -8.48 -13.83 15.08
C LEU A 82 -9.53 -13.46 16.12
N ARG A 83 -10.19 -14.46 16.73
CA ARG A 83 -11.23 -14.24 17.74
C ARG A 83 -10.67 -13.50 18.96
N GLY A 84 -11.30 -12.38 19.31
CA GLY A 84 -10.90 -11.52 20.43
C GLY A 84 -9.66 -10.66 20.16
N MET A 85 -9.02 -10.77 19.00
CA MET A 85 -7.97 -9.83 18.58
C MET A 85 -8.61 -8.47 18.23
N SER A 86 -8.01 -7.35 18.63
CA SER A 86 -8.47 -6.05 18.14
C SER A 86 -8.08 -5.87 16.66
N LEU A 87 -8.90 -5.16 15.89
CA LEU A 87 -8.62 -4.88 14.48
C LEU A 87 -7.30 -4.11 14.30
N GLY A 88 -6.99 -3.16 15.20
CA GLY A 88 -5.70 -2.46 15.19
C GLY A 88 -4.50 -3.37 15.43
N ARG A 89 -4.63 -4.39 16.29
CA ARG A 89 -3.56 -5.40 16.49
C ARG A 89 -3.38 -6.25 15.24
N LEU A 90 -4.48 -6.69 14.60
CA LEU A 90 -4.40 -7.43 13.34
C LEU A 90 -3.69 -6.59 12.26
N GLY A 91 -4.12 -5.34 12.07
CA GLY A 91 -3.53 -4.42 11.08
C GLY A 91 -2.02 -4.25 11.27
N ALA A 92 -1.57 -3.95 12.50
CA ALA A 92 -0.15 -3.83 12.80
C ALA A 92 0.62 -5.13 12.56
N LEU A 93 0.06 -6.28 12.96
CA LEU A 93 0.71 -7.56 12.73
C LEU A 93 0.86 -7.84 11.24
N VAL A 94 -0.16 -7.63 10.43
CA VAL A 94 -0.10 -7.85 8.97
C VAL A 94 0.92 -6.90 8.34
N GLU A 95 0.86 -5.60 8.65
CA GLU A 95 1.72 -4.55 8.11
C GLU A 95 3.21 -4.83 8.38
N TYR A 96 3.57 -5.03 9.66
CA TYR A 96 4.97 -5.21 10.08
C TYR A 96 5.50 -6.64 9.90
N THR A 97 4.75 -7.54 9.25
CA THR A 97 5.20 -8.89 8.95
C THR A 97 5.04 -9.24 7.46
N ILE A 98 3.96 -9.93 7.12
CA ILE A 98 3.74 -10.52 5.80
C ILE A 98 3.62 -9.44 4.73
N HIS A 99 2.96 -8.31 5.00
CA HIS A 99 2.78 -7.22 4.05
C HIS A 99 4.13 -6.68 3.53
N ASN A 100 4.98 -6.18 4.44
CA ASN A 100 6.28 -5.63 4.06
C ASN A 100 7.17 -6.67 3.37
N THR A 101 7.11 -7.92 3.83
CA THR A 101 7.89 -9.01 3.23
C THR A 101 7.42 -9.30 1.79
N MET A 102 6.11 -9.32 1.54
CA MET A 102 5.55 -9.55 0.20
C MET A 102 5.93 -8.42 -0.77
N HIS A 103 5.94 -7.17 -0.34
CA HIS A 103 6.42 -6.04 -1.16
C HIS A 103 7.86 -6.27 -1.65
N LEU A 104 8.78 -6.67 -0.76
CA LEU A 104 10.17 -6.94 -1.14
C LEU A 104 10.32 -8.21 -1.97
N ARG A 105 9.57 -9.26 -1.64
CA ARG A 105 9.63 -10.56 -2.31
C ARG A 105 9.30 -10.44 -3.80
N TRP A 106 8.24 -9.72 -4.16
CA TRP A 106 7.86 -9.50 -5.56
C TRP A 106 8.46 -8.24 -6.21
N SER A 107 9.34 -7.53 -5.51
CA SER A 107 10.07 -6.43 -6.10
C SER A 107 11.06 -6.90 -7.16
N ALA A 108 11.09 -6.23 -8.30
CA ALA A 108 12.05 -6.45 -9.38
C ALA A 108 13.14 -5.36 -9.38
N GLU A 109 14.25 -5.65 -10.04
CA GLU A 109 15.32 -4.66 -10.23
C GLU A 109 14.83 -3.52 -11.12
N MET A 110 15.16 -2.28 -10.74
CA MET A 110 14.79 -1.08 -11.50
C MET A 110 16.00 -0.48 -12.21
N PRO A 111 15.84 0.13 -13.40
CA PRO A 111 16.92 0.88 -14.05
C PRO A 111 17.44 2.07 -13.22
N GLY A 112 16.62 2.57 -12.29
CA GLY A 112 16.99 3.62 -11.35
C GLY A 112 16.12 3.58 -10.10
N TYR A 113 16.65 4.11 -8.99
CA TYR A 113 15.98 4.12 -7.69
C TYR A 113 15.81 5.55 -7.18
N ARG A 114 14.62 5.88 -6.71
CA ARG A 114 14.33 7.17 -6.07
C ARG A 114 15.13 7.30 -4.77
N PRO A 115 15.94 8.35 -4.59
CA PRO A 115 16.65 8.59 -3.33
C PRO A 115 15.70 8.94 -2.19
N ASP A 116 16.03 8.52 -0.97
CA ASP A 116 15.21 8.69 0.23
C ASP A 116 15.32 10.08 0.90
N LYS A 117 15.91 11.08 0.24
CA LYS A 117 16.44 12.28 0.94
C LYS A 117 15.80 13.62 0.58
N ASP A 118 14.84 13.64 -0.33
CA ASP A 118 14.12 14.88 -0.67
C ASP A 118 12.64 14.59 -0.94
N TYR A 119 11.88 14.41 0.15
CA TYR A 119 10.45 14.10 0.08
C TYR A 119 9.62 15.24 -0.50
N PHE A 120 10.16 16.47 -0.54
CA PHE A 120 9.45 17.67 -0.98
C PHE A 120 9.87 18.16 -2.37
N ASN A 121 10.97 17.64 -2.91
CA ASN A 121 11.45 17.94 -4.25
C ASN A 121 11.85 16.63 -4.94
N VAL A 122 10.80 15.87 -5.28
CA VAL A 122 10.90 14.63 -6.05
C VAL A 122 11.12 14.99 -7.52
N ASP A 123 12.20 14.46 -8.10
CA ASP A 123 12.48 14.61 -9.53
C ASP A 123 11.34 13.99 -10.37
N PRO A 124 10.68 14.74 -11.28
CA PRO A 124 9.55 14.25 -12.07
C PRO A 124 9.82 12.99 -12.88
N ARG A 125 11.08 12.61 -13.11
CA ARG A 125 11.40 11.32 -13.73
C ARG A 125 10.85 10.12 -12.95
N TRP A 126 10.58 10.28 -11.65
CA TRP A 126 9.99 9.23 -10.81
C TRP A 126 8.48 9.12 -10.96
N ASP A 127 7.83 10.06 -11.66
CA ASP A 127 6.39 10.01 -11.98
C ASP A 127 6.08 9.14 -13.21
N ASP A 128 7.12 8.65 -13.89
CA ASP A 128 6.95 7.75 -15.02
C ASP A 128 6.27 6.45 -14.56
N ALA A 129 5.21 6.03 -15.27
CA ALA A 129 4.46 4.82 -14.93
C ALA A 129 5.30 3.54 -15.01
N GLY A 130 6.45 3.57 -15.69
CA GLY A 130 7.45 2.51 -15.68
C GLY A 130 8.31 2.46 -14.41
N TYR A 131 8.24 3.48 -13.54
CA TYR A 131 8.75 3.40 -12.18
C TYR A 131 7.65 2.84 -11.27
N ASP A 132 7.52 1.51 -11.21
CA ASP A 132 6.50 0.77 -10.46
C ASP A 132 7.12 -0.11 -9.35
N TRP A 133 8.19 0.40 -8.73
CA TRP A 133 9.00 -0.40 -7.82
C TRP A 133 8.23 -0.79 -6.54
N MET A 134 7.98 -2.09 -6.36
CA MET A 134 7.23 -2.62 -5.20
C MET A 134 7.85 -2.28 -3.83
N ALA A 135 9.13 -1.93 -3.77
CA ALA A 135 9.82 -1.59 -2.52
C ALA A 135 9.85 -0.08 -2.19
N ASP A 136 9.16 0.76 -2.98
CA ASP A 136 8.96 2.18 -2.69
C ASP A 136 7.46 2.52 -2.63
N PHE A 137 7.03 3.16 -1.55
CA PHE A 137 5.64 3.57 -1.37
C PHE A 137 5.19 4.59 -2.44
N TYR A 138 6.14 5.34 -3.02
CA TYR A 138 5.86 6.28 -4.11
C TYR A 138 5.27 5.60 -5.34
N SER A 139 5.73 4.38 -5.66
CA SER A 139 5.47 3.72 -6.94
C SER A 139 4.82 2.35 -6.83
N SER A 140 4.90 1.68 -5.69
CA SER A 140 4.42 0.30 -5.55
C SER A 140 2.97 0.09 -6.00
N HIS A 141 2.08 1.06 -5.78
CA HIS A 141 0.67 0.99 -6.18
C HIS A 141 0.44 1.02 -7.71
N VAL A 142 1.45 1.38 -8.50
CA VAL A 142 1.42 1.30 -9.96
C VAL A 142 1.58 -0.16 -10.43
N ASN A 143 2.30 -0.98 -9.66
CA ASN A 143 2.57 -2.37 -10.02
C ASN A 143 1.32 -3.25 -9.86
N PRO A 144 0.97 -4.11 -10.84
CA PRO A 144 -0.20 -4.98 -10.72
C PRO A 144 -0.19 -5.95 -9.52
N ILE A 145 1.00 -6.37 -9.05
CA ILE A 145 1.15 -7.25 -7.89
C ILE A 145 0.68 -6.58 -6.61
N PHE A 146 0.80 -5.25 -6.49
CA PHE A 146 0.29 -4.50 -5.36
C PHE A 146 -1.18 -4.81 -5.10
N TRP A 147 -2.02 -4.82 -6.14
CA TRP A 147 -3.45 -5.05 -6.00
C TRP A 147 -3.78 -6.50 -5.61
N LYS A 148 -2.96 -7.46 -6.05
CA LYS A 148 -3.09 -8.87 -5.63
C LYS A 148 -2.75 -9.07 -4.15
N LEU A 149 -1.65 -8.46 -3.72
CA LEU A 149 -1.20 -8.46 -2.33
C LEU A 149 -2.21 -7.75 -1.43
N HIS A 150 -2.63 -6.54 -1.80
CA HIS A 150 -3.53 -5.73 -1.00
C HIS A 150 -4.95 -6.27 -0.95
N GLY A 151 -5.41 -6.94 -2.00
CA GLY A 151 -6.66 -7.69 -1.94
C GLY A 151 -6.60 -8.87 -0.95
N TRP A 152 -5.45 -9.56 -0.85
CA TRP A 152 -5.24 -10.59 0.18
C TRP A 152 -5.25 -9.97 1.58
N VAL A 153 -4.59 -8.82 1.76
CA VAL A 153 -4.59 -8.08 3.04
C VAL A 153 -6.00 -7.65 3.43
N ASP A 154 -6.75 -7.08 2.48
CA ASP A 154 -8.10 -6.59 2.70
C ASP A 154 -9.05 -7.72 3.15
N ALA A 155 -8.95 -8.90 2.53
CA ALA A 155 -9.77 -10.06 2.89
C ALA A 155 -9.57 -10.50 4.35
N ARG A 156 -8.42 -10.20 4.98
CA ARG A 156 -8.18 -10.52 6.40
C ARG A 156 -9.11 -9.75 7.35
N ILE A 157 -9.60 -8.59 6.93
CA ILE A 157 -10.59 -7.84 7.72
C ILE A 157 -11.90 -8.61 7.77
N ASP A 158 -12.29 -9.25 6.66
CA ASP A 158 -13.54 -10.01 6.58
C ASP A 158 -13.42 -11.34 7.35
N ASP A 159 -12.25 -12.01 7.28
CA ASP A 159 -11.93 -13.16 8.13
C ASP A 159 -12.03 -12.79 9.63
N TRP A 160 -11.53 -11.61 9.99
CA TRP A 160 -11.60 -11.09 11.35
C TRP A 160 -13.03 -10.76 11.79
N MET A 161 -13.83 -10.11 10.94
CA MET A 161 -15.24 -9.84 11.19
C MET A 161 -16.00 -11.15 11.45
N ALA A 162 -15.79 -12.15 10.58
CA ALA A 162 -16.41 -13.46 10.71
C ALA A 162 -15.99 -14.20 12.00
N ALA A 163 -14.70 -14.18 12.34
CA ALA A 163 -14.18 -14.81 13.56
C ALA A 163 -14.72 -14.18 14.85
N ASN A 164 -15.14 -12.92 14.79
CA ASN A 164 -15.72 -12.16 15.90
C ASN A 164 -17.25 -12.02 15.80
N GLU A 165 -17.91 -12.74 14.88
CA GLU A 165 -19.36 -12.76 14.71
C GLU A 165 -19.96 -11.37 14.43
N LEU A 166 -19.18 -10.51 13.77
CA LEU A 166 -19.57 -9.17 13.38
C LEU A 166 -20.18 -9.17 11.98
N THR A 167 -21.18 -8.31 11.78
CA THR A 167 -21.86 -8.12 10.49
C THR A 167 -22.01 -6.63 10.18
N GLY A 168 -22.17 -6.29 8.90
CA GLY A 168 -22.31 -4.90 8.46
C GLY A 168 -20.97 -4.18 8.28
N ALA A 169 -20.94 -2.88 8.58
CA ALA A 169 -19.75 -2.06 8.42
C ALA A 169 -18.64 -2.47 9.40
N VAL A 170 -17.39 -2.35 8.96
CA VAL A 170 -16.23 -2.61 9.81
C VAL A 170 -16.23 -1.63 10.99
N PRO A 171 -16.15 -2.10 12.25
CA PRO A 171 -16.10 -1.23 13.42
C PRO A 171 -14.68 -0.67 13.58
N TRP A 172 -14.33 0.30 12.74
CA TRP A 172 -13.05 1.00 12.82
C TRP A 172 -12.89 1.65 14.20
N SER A 173 -11.67 1.58 14.75
CA SER A 173 -11.38 2.22 16.04
C SER A 173 -11.48 3.75 16.00
N PHE A 174 -11.40 4.33 14.80
CA PHE A 174 -11.65 5.73 14.50
C PHE A 174 -12.56 5.79 13.27
N ASP A 175 -13.58 6.64 13.30
CA ASP A 175 -14.55 6.79 12.21
C ASP A 175 -14.65 8.26 11.77
N PRO A 176 -14.23 8.61 10.52
CA PRO A 176 -13.55 7.72 9.58
C PRO A 176 -12.12 7.35 10.04
N PRO A 177 -11.57 6.20 9.61
CA PRO A 177 -10.16 5.89 9.82
C PRO A 177 -9.28 6.87 9.04
N TRP A 178 -8.04 7.09 9.50
CA TRP A 178 -7.14 8.02 8.84
C TRP A 178 -6.72 7.53 7.44
N SER A 179 -6.94 8.38 6.43
CA SER A 179 -6.49 8.19 5.05
C SER A 179 -5.76 9.42 4.48
N GLY A 180 -5.25 10.28 5.36
CA GLY A 180 -4.54 11.51 5.00
C GLY A 180 -5.35 12.79 5.31
N PRO A 181 -4.79 13.98 4.99
CA PRO A 181 -5.40 15.27 5.33
C PRO A 181 -6.80 15.50 4.74
N ALA A 182 -7.12 14.83 3.64
CA ALA A 182 -8.42 14.89 3.00
C ALA A 182 -9.45 13.91 3.61
N GLY A 183 -9.04 13.02 4.50
CA GLY A 183 -9.86 11.95 5.10
C GLY A 183 -10.95 12.43 6.07
N HIS A 184 -11.45 13.65 5.92
CA HIS A 184 -12.42 14.29 6.80
C HIS A 184 -13.64 14.87 6.09
N HIS A 185 -13.80 14.65 4.79
CA HIS A 185 -15.02 15.09 4.09
C HIS A 185 -15.92 13.90 3.82
N GLY A 186 -16.83 13.66 4.77
CA GLY A 186 -17.99 12.82 4.52
C GLY A 186 -18.75 13.32 3.28
N HIS A 187 -19.25 12.35 2.51
CA HIS A 187 -20.32 12.53 1.52
C HIS A 187 -20.03 13.44 0.32
N ASP A 188 -18.97 13.18 -0.44
CA ASP A 188 -18.98 13.53 -1.87
C ASP A 188 -18.62 12.32 -2.73
N PRO A 189 -19.57 11.72 -3.48
CA PRO A 189 -19.36 10.53 -4.31
C PRO A 189 -18.63 10.85 -5.63
N HIS A 190 -17.77 11.87 -5.64
CA HIS A 190 -17.08 12.33 -6.83
C HIS A 190 -15.58 12.00 -6.77
N HIS A 191 -15.30 10.72 -7.06
CA HIS A 191 -14.13 10.15 -7.73
C HIS A 191 -12.89 11.07 -7.89
N PRO A 192 -11.80 10.86 -7.12
CA PRO A 192 -10.64 11.75 -7.18
C PRO A 192 -9.39 11.22 -7.91
N VAL A 193 -9.46 10.24 -8.82
CA VAL A 193 -8.25 9.85 -9.61
C VAL A 193 -8.54 9.50 -11.07
N ALA A 194 -9.59 8.72 -11.39
CA ALA A 194 -9.86 8.32 -12.78
C ALA A 194 -10.32 9.46 -13.70
N ARG A 195 -11.13 10.40 -13.21
CA ARG A 195 -11.49 11.59 -14.01
C ARG A 195 -10.29 12.53 -14.24
N LEU A 196 -9.30 12.51 -13.34
CA LEU A 196 -8.11 13.35 -13.40
C LEU A 196 -7.14 12.93 -14.51
N ALA A 197 -6.97 11.62 -14.73
CA ALA A 197 -6.07 11.10 -15.76
C ALA A 197 -6.62 11.26 -17.19
N VAL A 198 -7.95 11.31 -17.36
CA VAL A 198 -8.58 11.32 -18.69
C VAL A 198 -8.86 12.73 -19.25
N ARG A 199 -8.81 13.80 -18.43
CA ARG A 199 -9.35 15.12 -18.86
C ARG A 199 -8.54 16.39 -18.56
N ALA A 200 -7.33 16.32 -18.03
CA ALA A 200 -6.58 17.53 -17.70
C ALA A 200 -6.08 18.28 -18.96
N GLN A 201 -6.82 19.33 -19.38
CA GLN A 201 -6.29 20.43 -20.19
C GLN A 201 -6.07 21.66 -19.29
N PRO A 202 -4.96 22.42 -19.45
CA PRO A 202 -4.70 23.62 -18.66
C PRO A 202 -5.82 24.67 -18.75
N GLY A 203 -6.18 25.29 -17.61
CA GLY A 203 -7.14 26.40 -17.56
C GLY A 203 -8.62 26.01 -17.38
N SER A 204 -8.91 24.77 -16.98
CA SER A 204 -10.26 24.38 -16.55
C SER A 204 -10.47 24.65 -15.06
N ALA A 205 -11.74 24.80 -14.64
CA ALA A 205 -12.10 24.92 -13.22
C ALA A 205 -11.60 23.73 -12.37
N GLU A 206 -11.38 22.57 -13.01
CA GLU A 206 -10.83 21.37 -12.40
C GLU A 206 -9.31 21.47 -12.19
N ALA A 207 -8.57 22.03 -13.16
CA ALA A 207 -7.15 22.34 -13.01
C ALA A 207 -6.92 23.40 -11.91
N ASP A 208 -7.78 24.43 -11.86
CA ASP A 208 -7.74 25.46 -10.83
C ASP A 208 -8.06 24.90 -9.43
N TYR A 209 -8.98 23.92 -9.35
CA TYR A 209 -9.29 23.22 -8.10
C TYR A 209 -8.12 22.36 -7.62
N LEU A 210 -7.48 21.60 -8.51
CA LEU A 210 -6.29 20.80 -8.17
C LEU A 210 -5.11 21.68 -7.77
N ASP A 211 -4.86 22.78 -8.48
CA ASP A 211 -3.84 23.77 -8.13
C ASP A 211 -4.12 24.38 -6.74
N SER A 212 -5.38 24.69 -6.43
CA SER A 212 -5.80 25.13 -5.10
C SER A 212 -5.54 24.08 -4.02
N ARG A 213 -5.81 22.79 -4.29
CA ARG A 213 -5.56 21.70 -3.33
C ARG A 213 -4.07 21.45 -3.13
N LEU A 214 -3.26 21.50 -4.20
CA LEU A 214 -1.81 21.41 -4.14
C LEU A 214 -1.24 22.56 -3.30
N ARG A 215 -1.65 23.81 -3.56
CA ARG A 215 -1.26 24.97 -2.75
C ARG A 215 -1.66 24.83 -1.27
N ALA A 216 -2.82 24.25 -0.98
CA ALA A 216 -3.25 24.00 0.39
C ALA A 216 -2.38 22.95 1.10
N LEU A 217 -1.97 21.90 0.37
CA LEU A 217 -1.02 20.89 0.86
C LEU A 217 0.35 21.53 1.11
N GLU A 218 0.88 22.28 0.15
CA GLU A 218 2.15 22.99 0.27
C GLU A 218 2.14 23.99 1.43
N ALA A 219 1.05 24.74 1.61
CA ALA A 219 0.88 25.66 2.74
C ALA A 219 0.86 24.93 4.09
N THR A 220 0.26 23.74 4.13
CA THR A 220 0.26 22.87 5.32
C THR A 220 1.67 22.37 5.62
N VAL A 221 2.41 21.92 4.60
CA VAL A 221 3.82 21.52 4.74
C VAL A 221 4.67 22.67 5.27
N GLU A 222 4.53 23.87 4.72
CA GLU A 222 5.26 25.06 5.18
C GLU A 222 4.82 25.52 6.58
N HIS A 223 3.59 25.25 6.98
CA HIS A 223 3.14 25.47 8.36
C HIS A 223 3.82 24.50 9.32
N VAL A 224 3.86 23.21 8.98
CA VAL A 224 4.51 22.15 9.77
C VAL A 224 6.00 22.43 9.93
N LYS A 225 6.70 22.83 8.85
CA LYS A 225 8.11 23.24 8.90
C LYS A 225 8.33 24.44 9.84
N ARG A 226 7.49 25.48 9.76
CA ARG A 226 7.58 26.66 10.64
C ARG A 226 7.27 26.36 12.10
N ALA A 227 6.46 25.34 12.37
CA ALA A 227 6.16 24.87 13.71
C ALA A 227 7.32 24.07 14.35
N GLY A 228 8.46 23.93 13.67
CA GLY A 228 9.63 23.23 14.19
C GLY A 228 9.48 21.70 14.18
N VAL A 229 8.49 21.18 13.46
CA VAL A 229 8.38 19.74 13.21
C VAL A 229 9.41 19.40 12.14
N HIS A 230 10.52 18.82 12.59
CA HIS A 230 11.54 18.30 11.69
C HIS A 230 11.03 17.09 10.91
N GLU A 231 11.66 16.80 9.77
CA GLU A 231 11.39 15.58 9.01
C GLU A 231 11.32 14.39 9.98
N PRO A 232 10.27 13.54 9.89
CA PRO A 232 10.15 12.40 10.77
C PRO A 232 11.44 11.57 10.63
N ALA A 233 12.07 11.27 11.75
CA ALA A 233 13.20 10.34 11.76
C ALA A 233 12.75 9.06 11.02
N PRO A 234 13.57 8.52 10.10
CA PRO A 234 13.21 7.32 9.36
C PRO A 234 12.77 6.24 10.34
N PHE A 235 11.54 5.75 10.18
CA PHE A 235 11.04 4.66 10.98
C PHE A 235 11.82 3.39 10.60
N PHE A 236 12.74 2.98 11.46
CA PHE A 236 13.45 1.72 11.28
C PHE A 236 12.48 0.55 11.49
N ILE A 237 12.32 -0.30 10.47
CA ILE A 237 11.66 -1.60 10.60
C ILE A 237 12.50 -2.45 11.55
N SER A 238 12.07 -2.58 12.80
CA SER A 238 12.68 -3.48 13.77
C SER A 238 12.48 -4.94 13.33
N ARG A 239 13.58 -5.68 13.17
CA ARG A 239 13.60 -7.11 12.82
C ARG A 239 13.13 -8.04 13.96
N ASP A 240 12.82 -7.51 15.14
CA ASP A 240 12.47 -8.30 16.32
C ASP A 240 11.02 -8.04 16.79
N VAL A 241 10.04 -8.43 15.99
CA VAL A 241 8.69 -8.70 16.53
C VAL A 241 8.58 -10.20 16.80
N ARG A 242 9.10 -10.64 17.95
CA ARG A 242 8.81 -11.99 18.46
C ARG A 242 7.38 -12.03 18.99
N LEU A 243 6.52 -12.73 18.27
CA LEU A 243 5.16 -13.03 18.69
C LEU A 243 5.21 -14.17 19.73
N THR A 244 5.17 -13.81 21.01
CA THR A 244 4.67 -14.72 22.07
C THR A 244 3.16 -14.63 22.16
#